data_AF-A0A2R6KUI7-F1
#
_entry.id   AF-A0A2R6KUI7-F1
#
_cell.length_a   1.000
_cell.length_b   1.000
_cell.length_c   1.000
_cell.angle_alpha   90.00
_cell.angle_beta   90.00
_cell.angle_gamma   90.00
#
_symmetry.space_group_name_H-M   'P 1'
#
loop_
_entity.id
_entity.type
_entity.pdbx_description
1 polymer ?
#
loop_
_entity_poly.entity_id
_entity_poly.type
_entity_poly.pdbx_seq_one_letter_code
_entity_poly.pdbx_strand_id
1 'polypeptide(L)'
;MAHECDACGQTFGTLSRLRLHDCPGPDLDDGGRGAFVDQLAEGLERGTVLTTLPDGGLEPADVDRLREHDRFVEIIVPMNNPGERTTERLAVLIEDHAYVIEYFPRDGWVVTRGASTEGMTEEEATDTLLEQLQDWQSRVTELSLEYAGGEDVSEKLRRELNR
;
A
#
# COMPACT_ATOMS: atom_id res chain seq x y z
N MET A 1 -33.25 -5.91 -11.42
CA MET A 1 -31.95 -6.58 -11.63
C MET A 1 -31.07 -6.20 -10.46
N ALA A 2 -30.29 -7.13 -9.93
CA ALA A 2 -29.26 -6.79 -8.95
C ALA A 2 -28.10 -6.10 -9.68
N HIS A 3 -27.43 -5.18 -9.00
CA HIS A 3 -26.23 -4.51 -9.45
C HIS A 3 -25.10 -4.90 -8.51
N GLU A 4 -23.95 -5.28 -9.02
CA GLU A 4 -22.79 -5.69 -8.23
C GLU A 4 -21.74 -4.57 -8.24
N CYS A 5 -21.02 -4.40 -7.13
CA CYS A 5 -19.84 -3.56 -7.10
C CYS A 5 -18.64 -4.35 -7.61
N ASP A 6 -17.97 -3.86 -8.65
CA ASP A 6 -16.81 -4.53 -9.23
C ASP A 6 -15.59 -4.56 -8.30
N ALA A 7 -15.56 -3.68 -7.27
CA ALA A 7 -14.47 -3.61 -6.31
C ALA A 7 -14.66 -4.57 -5.11
N CYS A 8 -15.80 -4.51 -4.42
CA CYS A 8 -16.03 -5.30 -3.19
C CYS A 8 -16.99 -6.50 -3.37
N GLY A 9 -17.50 -6.75 -4.58
CA GLY A 9 -18.41 -7.86 -4.89
C GLY A 9 -19.80 -7.77 -4.25
N GLN A 10 -20.12 -6.69 -3.53
CA GLN A 10 -21.43 -6.54 -2.88
C GLN A 10 -22.55 -6.32 -3.91
N THR A 11 -23.71 -6.96 -3.67
CA THR A 11 -24.88 -6.84 -4.53
C THR A 11 -25.93 -5.87 -3.97
N PHE A 12 -26.48 -5.05 -4.85
CA PHE A 12 -27.43 -3.98 -4.55
C PHE A 12 -28.69 -4.11 -5.38
N GLY A 13 -29.85 -3.91 -4.76
CA GLY A 13 -31.14 -3.97 -5.46
C GLY A 13 -31.41 -2.82 -6.44
N THR A 14 -30.60 -1.76 -6.42
CA THR A 14 -30.78 -0.56 -7.27
C THR A 14 -29.45 0.12 -7.55
N LEU A 15 -29.29 0.70 -8.73
CA LEU A 15 -28.10 1.45 -9.14
C LEU A 15 -27.82 2.68 -8.26
N SER A 16 -28.86 3.35 -7.73
CA SER A 16 -28.67 4.47 -6.80
C SER A 16 -28.00 4.07 -5.48
N ARG A 17 -28.29 2.86 -4.97
CA ARG A 17 -27.63 2.33 -3.77
C ARG A 17 -26.18 1.96 -4.06
N LEU A 18 -25.91 1.35 -5.21
CA LEU A 18 -24.55 1.12 -5.66
C LEU A 18 -23.77 2.45 -5.80
N ARG A 19 -24.38 3.54 -6.28
CA ARG A 19 -23.65 4.83 -6.37
C ARG A 19 -23.38 5.52 -5.03
N LEU A 20 -24.10 5.15 -3.98
CA LEU A 20 -24.02 5.76 -2.66
C LEU A 20 -23.31 4.86 -1.65
N HIS A 21 -22.91 3.66 -2.03
CA HIS A 21 -22.18 2.79 -1.13
C HIS A 21 -20.77 3.32 -0.92
N ASP A 22 -20.34 3.29 0.32
CA ASP A 22 -18.96 3.58 0.71
C ASP A 22 -18.18 2.28 0.54
N CYS A 23 -17.52 2.13 -0.60
CA CYS A 23 -16.85 0.88 -0.95
C CYS A 23 -15.56 0.78 -0.13
N PRO A 24 -15.31 -0.34 0.58
CA PRO A 24 -14.06 -0.54 1.32
C PRO A 24 -12.88 -0.94 0.41
N GLY A 25 -12.97 -0.74 -0.91
CA GLY A 25 -12.06 -1.32 -1.89
C GLY A 25 -12.18 -2.86 -2.05
N PRO A 26 -11.23 -3.49 -2.76
CA PRO A 26 -11.15 -4.95 -2.90
C PRO A 26 -10.76 -5.65 -1.60
N ASP A 27 -11.26 -6.87 -1.41
CA ASP A 27 -10.87 -7.74 -0.29
C ASP A 27 -9.54 -8.44 -0.61
N LEU A 28 -8.75 -8.76 0.41
CA LEU A 28 -7.49 -9.50 0.32
C LEU A 28 -7.69 -11.01 0.48
N ASP A 29 -8.78 -11.52 -0.07
CA ASP A 29 -8.99 -12.96 -0.24
C ASP A 29 -7.97 -13.55 -1.24
N ASP A 30 -8.07 -14.86 -1.53
CA ASP A 30 -7.13 -15.52 -2.44
C ASP A 30 -7.03 -14.83 -3.82
N GLY A 31 -8.14 -14.25 -4.31
CA GLY A 31 -8.18 -13.55 -5.59
C GLY A 31 -7.54 -12.16 -5.51
N GLY A 32 -7.91 -11.36 -4.50
CA GLY A 32 -7.34 -10.02 -4.31
C GLY A 32 -5.86 -10.02 -3.98
N ARG A 33 -5.42 -10.98 -3.14
CA ARG A 33 -4.00 -11.19 -2.82
C ARG A 33 -3.17 -11.51 -4.06
N GLY A 34 -3.67 -12.42 -4.92
CA GLY A 34 -3.00 -12.76 -6.19
C GLY A 34 -2.88 -11.55 -7.12
N ALA A 35 -3.96 -10.77 -7.26
CA ALA A 35 -3.96 -9.55 -8.07
C ALA A 35 -2.95 -8.51 -7.57
N PHE A 36 -2.83 -8.33 -6.25
CA PHE A 36 -1.84 -7.42 -5.67
C PHE A 36 -0.40 -7.88 -5.93
N VAL A 37 -0.15 -9.17 -5.75
CA VAL A 37 1.16 -9.79 -6.04
C VAL A 37 1.53 -9.64 -7.51
N ASP A 38 0.60 -9.94 -8.42
CA ASP A 38 0.80 -9.79 -9.85
C ASP A 38 1.07 -8.32 -10.22
N GLN A 39 0.32 -7.39 -9.62
CA GLN A 39 0.54 -5.95 -9.83
C GLN A 39 1.96 -5.52 -9.41
N LEU A 40 2.46 -5.99 -8.26
CA LEU A 40 3.80 -5.63 -7.80
C LEU A 40 4.91 -6.21 -8.69
N ALA A 41 4.71 -7.43 -9.19
CA ALA A 41 5.69 -8.12 -10.02
C ALA A 41 5.88 -7.51 -11.42
N GLU A 42 4.99 -6.60 -11.84
CA GLU A 42 5.12 -5.88 -13.11
C GLU A 42 6.24 -4.83 -13.11
N GLY A 43 6.84 -4.53 -11.95
CA GLY A 43 7.86 -3.50 -11.86
C GLY A 43 7.25 -2.09 -11.82
N LEU A 44 6.61 -1.74 -10.71
CA LEU A 44 5.89 -0.47 -10.56
C LEU A 44 6.81 0.75 -10.39
N GLU A 45 6.41 1.88 -10.96
CA GLU A 45 7.08 3.16 -10.78
C GLU A 45 6.59 3.88 -9.52
N ARG A 46 7.43 4.76 -8.97
CA ARG A 46 7.05 5.68 -7.90
C ARG A 46 5.85 6.53 -8.32
N GLY A 47 4.89 6.68 -7.41
CA GLY A 47 3.64 7.42 -7.63
C GLY A 47 2.52 6.58 -8.24
N THR A 48 2.79 5.32 -8.59
CA THR A 48 1.75 4.37 -9.02
C THR A 48 0.75 4.14 -7.91
N VAL A 49 -0.54 4.27 -8.24
CA VAL A 49 -1.66 3.96 -7.34
C VAL A 49 -2.03 2.50 -7.50
N LEU A 50 -2.10 1.78 -6.38
CA LEU A 50 -2.51 0.39 -6.31
C LEU A 50 -4.03 0.33 -6.18
N THR A 51 -4.64 -0.56 -6.95
CA THR A 51 -6.10 -0.73 -6.98
C THR A 51 -6.55 -2.08 -6.44
N THR A 52 -5.60 -2.89 -5.98
CA THR A 52 -5.77 -4.26 -5.50
C THR A 52 -5.73 -4.36 -3.98
N LEU A 53 -5.49 -3.26 -3.27
CA LEU A 53 -5.54 -3.17 -1.81
C LEU A 53 -6.85 -2.49 -1.37
N PRO A 54 -7.41 -2.87 -0.21
CA PRO A 54 -8.60 -2.23 0.34
C PRO A 54 -8.36 -0.74 0.61
N ASP A 55 -9.45 0.02 0.59
CA ASP A 55 -9.44 1.42 0.98
C ASP A 55 -9.30 1.53 2.51
N GLY A 56 -8.24 2.20 2.95
CA GLY A 56 -7.88 2.34 4.36
C GLY A 56 -6.64 1.54 4.75
N GLY A 57 -6.25 1.66 6.02
CA GLY A 57 -5.16 0.87 6.56
C GLY A 57 -5.52 -0.62 6.64
N LEU A 58 -4.52 -1.47 6.45
CA LEU A 58 -4.63 -2.93 6.51
C LEU A 58 -4.70 -3.42 7.95
N GLU A 59 -5.57 -4.40 8.23
CA GLU A 59 -5.58 -5.07 9.51
C GLU A 59 -4.39 -6.05 9.61
N PRO A 60 -3.95 -6.43 10.82
CA PRO A 60 -2.88 -7.42 10.99
C PRO A 60 -3.17 -8.75 10.27
N ALA A 61 -4.44 -9.15 10.23
CA ALA A 61 -4.86 -10.36 9.51
C ALA A 61 -4.64 -10.27 8.00
N ASP A 62 -4.78 -9.08 7.41
CA ASP A 62 -4.52 -8.86 5.99
C ASP A 62 -3.02 -8.95 5.68
N VAL A 63 -2.19 -8.35 6.54
CA VAL A 63 -0.73 -8.47 6.42
C VAL A 63 -0.28 -9.92 6.55
N ASP A 64 -0.83 -10.67 7.50
CA ASP A 64 -0.49 -12.08 7.69
C ASP A 64 -0.89 -12.90 6.44
N ARG A 65 -2.06 -12.62 5.83
CA ARG A 65 -2.43 -13.24 4.55
C ARG A 65 -1.45 -12.90 3.43
N LEU A 66 -0.96 -11.67 3.34
CA LEU A 66 0.05 -11.29 2.34
C LEU A 66 1.33 -12.10 2.55
N ARG A 67 1.80 -12.24 3.79
CA ARG A 67 3.02 -12.99 4.15
C ARG A 67 2.96 -14.48 3.82
N GLU A 68 1.76 -15.05 3.73
CA GLU A 68 1.59 -16.46 3.34
C GLU A 68 1.84 -16.70 1.85
N HIS A 69 1.89 -15.65 1.03
CA HIS A 69 2.10 -15.81 -0.41
C HIS A 69 3.59 -16.01 -0.74
N ASP A 70 3.90 -17.05 -1.50
CA ASP A 70 5.23 -17.58 -1.79
C ASP A 70 6.13 -16.67 -2.63
N ARG A 71 5.55 -15.67 -3.29
CA ARG A 71 6.28 -14.65 -4.05
C ARG A 71 6.87 -13.54 -3.18
N PHE A 72 6.34 -13.31 -1.98
CA PHE A 72 6.94 -12.36 -1.05
C PHE A 72 8.15 -13.00 -0.38
N VAL A 73 9.27 -12.27 -0.44
CA VAL A 73 10.48 -12.62 0.30
C VAL A 73 10.40 -12.02 1.70
N GLU A 74 9.97 -10.76 1.81
CA GLU A 74 9.90 -10.04 3.08
C GLU A 74 8.75 -9.02 3.07
N ILE A 75 8.07 -8.88 4.22
CA ILE A 75 7.05 -7.83 4.43
C ILE A 75 7.27 -7.17 5.78
N ILE A 76 7.75 -5.93 5.72
CA ILE A 76 8.02 -5.08 6.86
C ILE A 76 6.83 -4.13 7.06
N VAL A 77 6.23 -4.21 8.24
CA VAL A 77 5.25 -3.23 8.69
C VAL A 77 5.96 -2.27 9.66
N PRO A 78 6.41 -1.09 9.21
CA PRO A 78 6.96 -0.10 10.12
C PRO A 78 5.88 0.27 11.14
N MET A 79 6.27 0.38 12.42
CA MET A 79 5.33 0.71 13.48
C MET A 79 4.57 2.00 13.16
N ASN A 80 3.27 1.88 12.94
CA ASN A 80 2.35 3.01 13.02
C ASN A 80 2.22 3.49 14.47
N ASN A 81 1.55 4.62 14.67
CA ASN A 81 1.27 5.14 16.02
C ASN A 81 0.72 4.02 16.91
N PRO A 82 1.17 3.91 18.18
CA PRO A 82 0.75 2.85 19.09
C PRO A 82 -0.77 2.83 19.41
N GLY A 83 -1.54 3.81 18.93
CA GLY A 83 -3.00 3.86 19.03
C GLY A 83 -3.75 3.40 17.77
N GLU A 84 -3.07 3.21 16.64
CA GLU A 84 -3.66 2.74 15.39
C GLU A 84 -3.70 1.21 15.36
N ARG A 85 -4.85 0.66 14.93
CA ARG A 85 -5.08 -0.79 14.86
C ARG A 85 -4.76 -1.37 13.49
N THR A 86 -4.52 -0.51 12.52
CA THR A 86 -4.27 -0.81 11.11
C THR A 86 -2.92 -0.26 10.69
N THR A 87 -2.30 -0.86 9.68
CA THR A 87 -1.10 -0.29 9.05
C THR A 87 -1.47 0.46 7.78
N GLU A 88 -0.93 1.66 7.64
CA GLU A 88 -1.07 2.51 6.45
C GLU A 88 0.24 2.54 5.64
N ARG A 89 1.24 1.74 6.03
CA ARG A 89 2.51 1.63 5.31
C ARG A 89 3.00 0.19 5.29
N LEU A 90 3.52 -0.21 4.14
CA LEU A 90 4.17 -1.49 3.93
C LEU A 90 5.52 -1.27 3.25
N ALA A 91 6.52 -2.02 3.65
CA ALA A 91 7.70 -2.26 2.83
C ALA A 91 7.67 -3.72 2.40
N VAL A 92 7.71 -3.98 1.10
CA VAL A 92 7.59 -5.33 0.55
C VAL A 92 8.77 -5.63 -0.36
N LEU A 93 9.36 -6.81 -0.18
CA LEU A 93 10.30 -7.41 -1.12
C LEU A 93 9.59 -8.57 -1.80
N ILE A 94 9.48 -8.49 -3.12
CA ILE A 94 8.78 -9.46 -3.96
C ILE A 94 9.62 -9.70 -5.20
N GLU A 95 10.02 -10.96 -5.39
CA GLU A 95 10.89 -11.37 -6.51
C GLU A 95 12.10 -10.41 -6.67
N ASP A 96 12.19 -9.74 -7.82
CA ASP A 96 13.27 -8.82 -8.18
C ASP A 96 12.91 -7.34 -7.92
N HIS A 97 12.00 -7.07 -6.98
CA HIS A 97 11.52 -5.73 -6.67
C HIS A 97 11.35 -5.47 -5.17
N ALA A 98 11.80 -4.29 -4.74
CA ALA A 98 11.59 -3.75 -3.40
C ALA A 98 10.73 -2.49 -3.47
N TYR A 99 9.66 -2.42 -2.66
CA TYR A 99 8.74 -1.28 -2.62
C TYR A 99 8.48 -0.78 -1.21
N VAL A 100 8.29 0.53 -1.09
CA VAL A 100 7.61 1.14 0.05
C VAL A 100 6.31 1.72 -0.46
N ILE A 101 5.22 1.38 0.21
CA ILE A 101 3.85 1.67 -0.20
C ILE A 101 3.14 2.32 0.99
N GLU A 102 2.42 3.42 0.75
CA GLU A 102 1.70 4.15 1.78
C GLU A 102 0.27 4.47 1.33
N TYR A 103 -0.66 4.33 2.27
CA TYR A 103 -2.04 4.74 2.08
C TYR A 103 -2.20 6.24 2.29
N PHE A 104 -2.80 6.91 1.32
CA PHE A 104 -3.22 8.30 1.40
C PHE A 104 -4.75 8.36 1.30
N PRO A 105 -5.47 8.95 2.28
CA PRO A 105 -6.94 8.93 2.30
C PRO A 105 -7.65 9.50 1.06
N ARG A 106 -6.96 10.29 0.23
CA ARG A 106 -7.51 10.85 -1.02
C ARG A 106 -7.09 10.12 -2.29
N ASP A 107 -5.99 9.37 -2.25
CA ASP A 107 -5.34 8.79 -3.42
C ASP A 107 -5.29 7.24 -3.37
N GLY A 108 -5.60 6.63 -2.22
CA GLY A 108 -5.46 5.20 -2.01
C GLY A 108 -4.02 4.79 -1.65
N TRP A 109 -3.70 3.53 -1.89
CA TRP A 109 -2.34 3.00 -1.70
C TRP A 109 -1.42 3.42 -2.84
N VAL A 110 -0.28 4.02 -2.51
CA VAL A 110 0.65 4.57 -3.52
C VAL A 110 2.06 4.06 -3.27
N VAL A 111 2.75 3.68 -4.35
CA VAL A 111 4.19 3.35 -4.31
C VAL A 111 4.98 4.63 -4.03
N THR A 112 5.54 4.77 -2.84
CA THR A 112 6.33 5.95 -2.44
C THR A 112 7.80 5.81 -2.78
N ARG A 113 8.30 4.57 -2.75
CA ARG A 113 9.65 4.17 -3.18
C ARG A 113 9.59 2.82 -3.90
N GLY A 114 10.50 2.63 -4.84
CA GLY A 114 10.63 1.41 -5.61
C GLY A 114 12.05 1.25 -6.13
N ALA A 115 12.60 0.04 -6.07
CA ALA A 115 13.89 -0.31 -6.63
C ALA A 115 13.84 -1.72 -7.23
N SER A 116 14.58 -1.93 -8.31
CA SER A 116 14.83 -3.29 -8.82
C SER A 116 15.95 -3.93 -8.00
N THR A 117 15.75 -5.18 -7.63
CA THR A 117 16.70 -6.05 -6.93
C THR A 117 17.16 -7.21 -7.81
N GLU A 118 16.98 -7.11 -9.14
CA GLU A 118 17.37 -8.16 -10.09
C GLU A 118 18.87 -8.46 -9.98
N GLY A 119 19.19 -9.75 -9.81
CA GLY A 119 20.57 -10.23 -9.69
C GLY A 119 21.24 -9.92 -8.35
N MET A 120 20.52 -9.34 -7.39
CA MET A 120 20.98 -9.21 -6.01
C MET A 120 20.79 -10.53 -5.24
N THR A 121 21.60 -10.74 -4.21
CA THR A 121 21.31 -11.76 -3.20
C THR A 121 20.13 -11.34 -2.32
N GLU A 122 19.52 -12.29 -1.60
CA GLU A 122 18.42 -12.00 -0.67
C GLU A 122 18.80 -10.97 0.40
N GLU A 123 20.04 -11.02 0.91
CA GLU A 123 20.58 -10.06 1.87
C GLU A 123 20.68 -8.65 1.26
N GLU A 124 21.28 -8.53 0.07
CA GLU A 124 21.41 -7.25 -0.65
C GLU A 124 20.03 -6.66 -1.03
N ALA A 125 19.08 -7.50 -1.42
CA ALA A 125 17.72 -7.10 -1.74
C ALA A 125 16.96 -6.61 -0.48
N THR A 126 17.16 -7.28 0.65
CA THR A 126 16.61 -6.88 1.95
C THR A 126 17.21 -5.57 2.44
N ASP A 127 18.52 -5.40 2.31
CA ASP A 127 19.20 -4.14 2.64
C ASP A 127 18.67 -3.00 1.76
N THR A 128 18.48 -3.24 0.46
CA THR A 128 17.85 -2.29 -0.46
C THR A 128 16.46 -1.89 0.02
N LEU A 129 15.62 -2.84 0.43
CA LEU A 129 14.29 -2.56 0.98
C LEU A 129 14.38 -1.68 2.24
N LEU A 130 15.29 -2.01 3.16
CA LEU A 130 15.50 -1.26 4.39
C LEU A 130 15.97 0.16 4.12
N GLU A 131 16.85 0.37 3.14
CA GLU A 131 17.29 1.69 2.71
C GLU A 131 16.13 2.53 2.16
N GLN A 132 15.30 1.96 1.27
CA GLN A 132 14.10 2.64 0.75
C GLN A 132 13.14 3.02 1.89
N LEU A 133 12.94 2.12 2.84
CA LEU A 133 12.08 2.36 4.00
C LEU A 133 12.63 3.49 4.89
N GLN A 134 13.94 3.48 5.18
CA GLN A 134 14.59 4.50 6.01
C GLN A 134 14.59 5.88 5.34
N ASP A 135 14.85 5.96 4.03
CA ASP A 135 14.77 7.21 3.27
C ASP A 135 13.37 7.82 3.39
N TRP A 136 12.34 7.00 3.16
CA TRP A 136 10.96 7.45 3.23
C TRP A 136 10.54 7.85 4.65
N GLN A 137 10.90 7.06 5.67
CA GLN A 137 10.65 7.40 7.08
C GLN A 137 11.29 8.72 7.49
N SER A 138 12.52 8.96 7.03
CA SER A 138 13.23 10.21 7.28
C SER A 138 12.47 11.39 6.68
N ARG A 139 11.96 11.22 5.45
CA ARG A 139 11.18 12.26 4.76
C ARG A 139 9.84 12.56 5.44
N VAL A 140 9.13 11.51 5.86
CA VAL A 140 7.87 11.63 6.63
C VAL A 140 8.12 12.36 7.94
N THR A 141 9.19 12.01 8.65
CA THR A 141 9.58 12.64 9.92
C THR A 141 9.91 14.13 9.74
N GLU A 142 10.72 14.47 8.73
CA GLU A 142 11.06 15.86 8.39
C GLU A 142 9.79 16.69 8.15
N LEU A 143 8.90 16.22 7.28
CA LEU A 143 7.64 16.91 6.96
C LEU A 143 6.69 16.98 8.16
N SER A 144 6.69 15.98 9.03
CA SER A 144 5.86 15.98 10.24
C SER A 144 6.36 17.00 11.27
N LEU A 145 7.68 17.11 11.46
CA LEU A 145 8.30 18.06 12.39
C LEU A 145 8.17 19.51 11.92
N GLU A 146 8.26 19.75 10.62
CA GLU A 146 8.10 21.10 10.05
C GLU A 146 6.70 21.70 10.28
N TYR A 147 5.68 20.87 10.56
CA TYR A 147 4.28 21.31 10.41
C TYR A 147 3.32 20.89 11.54
N ALA A 148 3.70 21.16 12.79
CA ALA A 148 2.76 21.30 13.92
C ALA A 148 1.75 22.47 13.76
N GLY A 149 1.39 22.88 12.52
CA GLY A 149 0.77 24.16 12.16
C GLY A 149 -0.43 24.11 11.19
N GLY A 150 -0.99 22.94 10.87
CA GLY A 150 -2.39 22.85 10.39
C GLY A 150 -2.67 22.50 8.91
N GLU A 151 -1.67 22.21 8.07
CA GLU A 151 -1.90 21.56 6.75
C GLU A 151 -1.72 20.04 6.91
N ASP A 152 -2.53 19.24 6.20
CA ASP A 152 -2.48 17.77 6.28
C ASP A 152 -1.16 17.23 5.70
N VAL A 153 -0.36 16.55 6.52
CA VAL A 153 0.95 15.99 6.16
C VAL A 153 0.84 15.08 4.93
N SER A 154 -0.27 14.37 4.80
CA SER A 154 -0.59 13.47 3.70
C SER A 154 -0.60 14.19 2.33
N GLU A 155 -1.15 15.40 2.28
CA GLU A 155 -1.25 16.16 1.03
C GLU A 155 0.14 16.63 0.55
N LYS A 156 1.06 16.94 1.48
CA LYS A 156 2.43 17.30 1.13
C LYS A 156 3.28 16.11 0.71
N LEU A 157 3.16 14.99 1.42
CA LEU A 157 3.80 13.74 1.01
C LEU A 157 3.40 13.39 -0.43
N ARG A 158 2.11 13.55 -0.77
CA ARG A 158 1.66 13.35 -2.15
C ARG A 158 2.29 14.30 -3.16
N ARG A 159 2.41 15.59 -2.84
CA ARG A 159 3.09 16.59 -3.72
C ARG A 159 4.55 16.24 -3.96
N GLU A 160 5.21 15.62 -2.98
CA GLU A 160 6.61 15.18 -3.09
C GLU A 160 6.77 14.03 -4.10
N LEU A 161 5.81 13.11 -4.16
CA LEU A 161 5.80 12.02 -5.15
C LEU A 161 5.65 12.50 -6.60
N ASN A 162 5.16 13.73 -6.82
CA ASN A 162 4.95 14.32 -8.14
C ASN A 162 6.08 15.29 -8.55
N ARG A 163 7.17 15.37 -7.78
CA ARG A 163 8.36 16.17 -8.09
C ARG A 163 9.50 15.30 -8.59
#